data_AF-J4XP89-F1
#
_entry.id   AF-J4XP89-F1
#
_cell.length_a   1.000
_cell.length_b   1.000
_cell.length_c   1.000
_cell.angle_alpha   90.00
_cell.angle_beta   90.00
_cell.angle_gamma   90.00
#
_symmetry.space_group_name_H-M   'P 1'
#
loop_
_entity.id
_entity.type
_entity.pdbx_description
1 polymer ?
#
loop_
_entity_poly.entity_id
_entity_poly.type
_entity_poly.pdbx_seq_one_letter_code
_entity_poly.pdbx_strand_id
1 'polypeptide(L)'
;MAEYKLTVAGLGPGDAGLITRATWARIEAAQHIILRTRIHPTVEVLDVAGISYETYDHLYEEADDFDELYASIVDDLMARARTMDVLYLVPGSPFVAERTVRLLRERTTEAGVPLEILPAMSFLEPLFAALGLDPVNGLSIVDAMDEEAVAASPAQDLIITQLYSRELASDLKILLMEHFPDTQEVIYLHHLALPDERVQRIPLFELDWQEDIDHLTTLFIPYTPGFWENG
;
A
#
# COMPACT_ATOMS: atom_id res chain seq x y z
N MET A 1 -2.40 -8.63 35.12
CA MET A 1 -1.33 -7.90 34.40
C MET A 1 -2.05 -6.86 33.57
N ALA A 2 -1.52 -5.63 33.43
CA ALA A 2 -2.12 -4.65 32.53
C ALA A 2 -2.13 -5.25 31.11
N GLU A 3 -3.29 -5.24 30.47
CA GLU A 3 -3.45 -5.77 29.12
C GLU A 3 -3.24 -4.61 28.17
N TYR A 4 -2.01 -4.50 27.66
CA TYR A 4 -1.64 -3.46 26.70
C TYR A 4 -2.18 -3.78 25.32
N LYS A 5 -2.52 -2.75 24.57
CA LYS A 5 -3.19 -2.84 23.28
C LYS A 5 -2.28 -2.39 22.15
N LEU A 6 -2.10 -3.26 21.15
CA LEU A 6 -1.56 -2.87 19.86
C LEU A 6 -2.71 -2.43 18.95
N THR A 7 -2.61 -1.23 18.38
CA THR A 7 -3.58 -0.74 17.41
C THR A 7 -2.90 -0.26 16.17
N VAL A 8 -3.43 -0.65 15.02
CA VAL A 8 -2.97 -0.20 13.71
C VAL A 8 -4.03 0.71 13.10
N ALA A 9 -3.60 1.84 12.54
CA ALA A 9 -4.48 2.72 11.78
C ALA A 9 -3.76 3.27 10.53
N GLY A 10 -4.54 3.63 9.53
CA GLY A 10 -4.03 4.16 8.26
C GLY A 10 -4.08 5.68 8.18
N LEU A 11 -3.05 6.28 7.58
CA LEU A 11 -2.93 7.72 7.31
C LEU A 11 -3.66 8.18 6.05
N GLY A 12 -4.31 7.27 5.32
CA GLY A 12 -4.93 7.58 4.03
C GLY A 12 -3.90 7.67 2.90
N PRO A 13 -4.34 7.92 1.66
CA PRO A 13 -3.50 7.78 0.47
C PRO A 13 -2.59 8.98 0.18
N GLY A 14 -2.67 10.08 0.92
CA GLY A 14 -1.82 11.25 0.70
C GLY A 14 -2.35 12.54 1.32
N ASP A 15 -3.56 12.93 0.94
CA ASP A 15 -4.23 14.10 1.52
C ASP A 15 -4.64 13.82 2.98
N ALA A 16 -4.22 14.70 3.89
CA ALA A 16 -4.58 14.64 5.31
C ALA A 16 -6.10 14.71 5.55
N GLY A 17 -6.87 15.32 4.64
CA GLY A 17 -8.33 15.32 4.67
C GLY A 17 -8.96 13.93 4.52
N LEU A 18 -8.19 12.94 4.06
CA LEU A 18 -8.61 11.55 3.89
C LEU A 18 -8.25 10.66 5.09
N ILE A 19 -7.60 11.20 6.12
CA ILE A 19 -7.51 10.51 7.42
C ILE A 19 -8.91 10.41 8.01
N THR A 20 -9.32 9.21 8.42
CA THR A 20 -10.64 9.05 9.03
C THR A 20 -10.70 9.79 10.38
N ARG A 21 -11.87 10.32 10.72
CA ARG A 21 -12.10 10.94 12.04
C ARG A 21 -11.77 9.97 13.20
N ALA A 22 -11.98 8.67 13.00
CA ALA A 22 -11.66 7.65 14.00
C ALA A 22 -10.14 7.49 14.17
N THR A 23 -9.37 7.46 13.07
CA THR A 23 -7.90 7.44 13.13
C THR A 23 -7.38 8.71 13.81
N TRP A 24 -7.87 9.89 13.42
CA TRP A 24 -7.42 11.15 14.02
C TRP A 24 -7.68 11.22 15.53
N ALA A 25 -8.88 10.84 15.97
CA ALA A 25 -9.19 10.77 17.40
C ALA A 25 -8.29 9.77 18.15
N ARG A 26 -7.89 8.68 17.49
CA ARG A 26 -6.96 7.69 18.06
C ARG A 26 -5.54 8.25 18.17
N ILE A 27 -5.11 9.04 17.19
CA ILE A 27 -3.82 9.75 17.18
C ILE A 27 -3.75 10.74 18.35
N GLU A 28 -4.78 11.59 18.51
CA GLU A 28 -4.83 12.60 19.59
C GLU A 28 -4.80 11.99 21.00
N ALA A 29 -5.32 10.77 21.15
CA ALA A 29 -5.39 10.07 22.44
C ALA A 29 -4.16 9.17 22.74
N ALA A 30 -3.32 8.88 21.75
CA ALA A 30 -2.23 7.93 21.90
C ALA A 30 -1.00 8.55 22.57
N GLN A 31 -0.37 7.79 23.46
CA GLN A 31 0.89 8.21 24.11
C GLN A 31 2.13 7.72 23.35
N HIS A 32 2.04 6.56 22.71
CA HIS A 32 3.12 5.96 21.95
C HIS A 32 2.65 5.72 20.52
N ILE A 33 3.14 6.55 19.61
CA ILE A 33 2.83 6.50 18.19
C ILE A 33 4.10 6.11 17.46
N ILE A 34 3.98 5.12 16.56
CA ILE A 34 5.08 4.67 15.73
C ILE A 34 4.58 4.65 14.28
N LEU A 35 5.29 5.32 13.39
CA LEU A 35 4.99 5.30 11.96
C LEU A 35 5.83 4.22 11.29
N ARG A 36 5.26 3.53 10.30
CA ARG A 36 6.03 2.69 9.37
C ARG A 36 7.14 3.51 8.72
N THR A 37 6.80 4.72 8.28
CA THR A 37 7.74 5.66 7.67
C THR A 37 7.28 7.10 7.87
N ARG A 38 8.22 8.05 7.97
CA ARG A 38 7.92 9.49 7.90
C ARG A 38 7.68 9.96 6.46
N ILE A 39 8.10 9.18 5.46
CA ILE A 39 8.01 9.53 4.04
C ILE A 39 6.56 9.36 3.58
N HIS A 40 5.71 10.31 3.94
CA HIS A 40 4.30 10.35 3.54
C HIS A 40 3.74 11.77 3.71
N PRO A 41 3.04 12.35 2.72
CA PRO A 41 2.57 13.74 2.79
C PRO A 41 1.70 14.07 4.01
N THR A 42 0.87 13.12 4.44
CA THR A 42 0.04 13.27 5.66
C THR A 42 0.85 13.53 6.94
N VAL A 43 2.14 13.20 7.00
CA VAL A 43 2.91 13.34 8.24
C VAL A 43 3.09 14.81 8.64
N GLU A 44 3.10 15.73 7.66
CA GLU A 44 3.18 17.17 7.94
C GLU A 44 2.04 17.64 8.86
N VAL A 45 0.83 17.10 8.73
CA VAL A 45 -0.28 17.49 9.60
C VAL A 45 -0.09 17.03 11.05
N LEU A 46 0.64 15.94 11.27
CA LEU A 46 1.01 15.46 12.61
C LEU A 46 2.01 16.42 13.26
N ASP A 47 3.00 16.86 12.50
CA ASP A 47 4.01 17.81 12.95
C ASP A 47 3.38 19.16 13.31
N VAL A 48 2.49 19.68 12.46
CA VAL A 48 1.74 20.93 12.70
C VAL A 48 0.85 20.82 13.95
N ALA A 49 0.26 19.65 14.19
CA ALA A 49 -0.54 19.38 15.38
C ALA A 49 0.29 19.14 16.66
N GLY A 50 1.63 19.09 16.55
CA GLY A 50 2.52 18.84 17.68
C GLY A 50 2.47 17.40 18.19
N ILE A 51 2.05 16.44 17.35
CA ILE A 51 1.99 15.03 17.69
C ILE A 51 3.40 14.44 17.67
N SER A 52 3.81 13.82 18.77
CA SER A 52 5.11 13.14 18.87
C SER A 52 5.01 11.68 18.44
N TYR A 53 6.00 11.23 17.67
CA TYR A 53 6.03 9.85 17.16
C TYR A 53 7.46 9.35 16.92
N GLU A 54 7.62 8.02 16.94
CA GLU A 54 8.79 7.29 16.46
C GLU A 54 8.57 6.80 15.02
N THR A 55 9.63 6.43 14.30
CA THR A 55 9.54 5.90 12.93
C THR A 55 10.46 4.71 12.73
N TYR A 56 10.10 3.81 11.80
CA TYR A 56 10.96 2.69 11.38
C TYR A 56 11.86 3.03 10.18
N ASP A 57 11.99 4.30 9.79
CA ASP A 57 12.79 4.71 8.60
C ASP A 57 14.23 4.18 8.66
N HIS A 58 14.84 4.15 9.85
CA HIS A 58 16.19 3.62 10.06
C HIS A 58 16.35 2.16 9.62
N LEU A 59 15.30 1.34 9.76
CA LEU A 59 15.36 -0.06 9.33
C LEU A 59 15.38 -0.18 7.80
N TYR A 60 14.74 0.75 7.08
CA TYR A 60 14.78 0.78 5.61
C TYR A 60 16.16 1.17 5.08
N GLU A 61 16.92 2.00 5.81
CA GLU A 61 18.28 2.40 5.43
C GLU A 61 19.31 1.25 5.58
N GLU A 62 19.03 0.31 6.48
CA GLU A 62 19.92 -0.80 6.84
C GLU A 62 19.55 -2.13 6.18
N ALA A 63 18.35 -2.25 5.60
CA ALA A 63 17.82 -3.50 5.08
C ALA A 63 18.28 -3.80 3.64
N ASP A 64 18.87 -4.98 3.45
CA ASP A 64 19.10 -5.57 2.13
C ASP A 64 17.88 -6.38 1.63
N ASP A 65 16.96 -6.75 2.54
CA ASP A 65 15.76 -7.55 2.28
C ASP A 65 14.52 -6.96 2.98
N PHE A 66 13.47 -6.71 2.20
CA PHE A 66 12.20 -6.19 2.69
C PHE A 66 11.46 -7.17 3.60
N ASP A 67 11.57 -8.49 3.38
CA ASP A 67 10.89 -9.47 4.24
C ASP A 67 11.53 -9.49 5.64
N GLU A 68 12.87 -9.42 5.73
CA GLU A 68 13.59 -9.28 7.01
C GLU A 68 13.29 -7.96 7.72
N LEU A 69 13.21 -6.87 6.97
CA LEU A 69 12.78 -5.56 7.46
C LEU A 69 11.38 -5.62 8.10
N TYR A 70 10.40 -6.16 7.38
CA TYR A 70 9.03 -6.25 7.88
C TYR A 70 8.91 -7.17 9.09
N ALA A 71 9.67 -8.26 9.13
CA ALA A 71 9.74 -9.13 10.31
C ALA A 71 10.32 -8.39 11.53
N SER A 72 11.35 -7.56 11.33
CA SER A 72 11.98 -6.76 12.39
C SER A 72 11.02 -5.73 12.98
N ILE A 73 10.24 -5.03 12.12
CA ILE A 73 9.18 -4.11 12.55
C ILE A 73 8.15 -4.84 13.43
N VAL A 74 7.69 -6.02 12.97
CA VAL A 74 6.69 -6.84 13.67
C VAL A 74 7.21 -7.30 15.03
N ASP A 75 8.46 -7.77 15.11
CA ASP A 75 9.05 -8.25 16.35
C ASP A 75 9.21 -7.12 17.39
N ASP A 76 9.60 -5.91 16.96
CA ASP A 76 9.66 -4.74 17.85
C ASP A 76 8.26 -4.31 18.34
N LEU A 77 7.27 -4.21 17.44
CA LEU A 77 5.89 -3.90 17.81
C LEU A 77 5.33 -4.91 18.82
N MET A 78 5.59 -6.20 18.61
CA MET A 78 5.19 -7.27 19.52
C MET A 78 5.89 -7.18 20.89
N ALA A 79 7.15 -6.74 20.92
CA ALA A 79 7.88 -6.53 22.17
C ALA A 79 7.33 -5.32 22.94
N ARG A 80 7.09 -4.21 22.25
CA ARG A 80 6.53 -2.97 22.83
C ARG A 80 5.10 -3.17 23.33
N ALA A 81 4.27 -3.90 22.59
CA ALA A 81 2.90 -4.22 23.00
C ALA A 81 2.81 -5.10 24.26
N ARG A 82 3.92 -5.62 24.79
CA ARG A 82 3.95 -6.31 26.10
C ARG A 82 4.15 -5.36 27.27
N THR A 83 4.59 -4.13 27.03
CA THR A 83 4.99 -3.18 28.07
C THR A 83 4.23 -1.85 28.00
N MET A 84 3.60 -1.53 26.87
CA MET A 84 2.83 -0.29 26.68
C MET A 84 1.79 -0.42 25.57
N ASP A 85 0.78 0.47 25.59
CA ASP A 85 -0.13 0.65 24.46
C ASP A 85 0.60 1.28 23.28
N VAL A 86 0.40 0.74 22.07
CA VAL A 86 1.07 1.23 20.86
C VAL A 86 0.04 1.54 19.78
N LEU A 87 0.14 2.73 19.20
CA LEU A 87 -0.53 3.09 17.95
C LEU A 87 0.50 3.03 16.81
N TYR A 88 0.38 2.02 15.96
CA TYR A 88 1.17 1.88 14.74
C TYR A 88 0.42 2.50 13.56
N LEU A 89 1.05 3.45 12.88
CA LEU A 89 0.48 4.18 11.75
C LEU A 89 1.16 3.76 10.45
N VAL A 90 0.35 3.39 9.47
CA VAL A 90 0.80 3.00 8.12
C VAL A 90 0.26 3.97 7.06
N PRO A 91 1.01 4.21 5.97
CA PRO A 91 0.47 4.83 4.76
C PRO A 91 -0.76 4.10 4.21
N GLY A 92 -1.72 4.85 3.67
CA GLY A 92 -2.92 4.26 3.07
C GLY A 92 -3.81 3.53 4.09
N SER A 93 -4.24 2.32 3.73
CA SER A 93 -5.12 1.49 4.54
C SER A 93 -4.38 0.27 5.11
N PRO A 94 -4.53 -0.06 6.40
CA PRO A 94 -3.93 -1.26 6.99
C PRO A 94 -4.41 -2.58 6.37
N PHE A 95 -5.44 -2.54 5.53
CA PHE A 95 -6.05 -3.72 4.91
C PHE A 95 -5.64 -3.94 3.46
N VAL A 96 -4.91 -3.00 2.86
CA VAL A 96 -4.60 -3.02 1.42
C VAL A 96 -3.10 -2.95 1.24
N ALA A 97 -2.51 -4.01 0.68
CA ALA A 97 -1.10 -4.11 0.32
C ALA A 97 -0.11 -3.76 1.46
N GLU A 98 -0.49 -3.99 2.71
CA GLU A 98 0.33 -3.67 3.89
C GLU A 98 0.89 -4.95 4.56
N ARG A 99 2.14 -5.28 4.23
CA ARG A 99 2.81 -6.52 4.65
C ARG A 99 3.00 -6.61 6.16
N THR A 100 3.37 -5.51 6.82
CA THR A 100 3.61 -5.50 8.28
C THR A 100 2.34 -5.85 9.05
N VAL A 101 1.18 -5.40 8.57
CA VAL A 101 -0.12 -5.64 9.22
C VAL A 101 -0.58 -7.07 9.04
N ARG A 102 -0.31 -7.69 7.88
CA ARG A 102 -0.54 -9.13 7.67
C ARG A 102 0.26 -9.96 8.68
N LEU A 103 1.56 -9.72 8.78
CA LEU A 103 2.44 -10.42 9.72
C LEU A 103 2.04 -10.19 11.19
N LEU A 104 1.66 -8.96 11.55
CA LEU A 104 1.14 -8.65 12.88
C LEU A 104 -0.10 -9.47 13.23
N ARG A 105 -1.06 -9.62 12.31
CA ARG A 105 -2.28 -10.43 12.56
C ARG A 105 -1.93 -11.88 12.85
N GLU A 106 -1.01 -12.46 12.10
CA GLU A 106 -0.54 -13.84 12.29
C GLU A 106 0.12 -13.99 13.68
N ARG A 107 1.14 -13.16 13.97
CA ARG A 107 1.90 -13.23 15.22
C ARG A 107 1.08 -12.91 16.48
N THR A 108 0.18 -11.93 16.40
CA THR A 108 -0.70 -11.57 17.53
C THR A 108 -1.72 -12.66 17.83
N THR A 109 -2.26 -13.31 16.79
CA THR A 109 -3.17 -14.45 16.95
C THR A 109 -2.48 -15.62 17.65
N GLU A 110 -1.26 -15.97 17.22
CA GLU A 110 -0.46 -17.02 17.82
C GLU A 110 -0.08 -16.73 19.28
N ALA A 111 0.25 -15.47 19.59
CA ALA A 111 0.68 -15.04 20.91
C ALA A 111 -0.47 -14.67 21.87
N GLY A 112 -1.72 -14.63 21.39
CA GLY A 112 -2.88 -14.16 22.16
C GLY A 112 -2.79 -12.69 22.56
N VAL A 113 -2.13 -11.85 21.74
CA VAL A 113 -2.01 -10.40 21.97
C VAL A 113 -3.19 -9.67 21.33
N PRO A 114 -3.91 -8.79 22.05
CA PRO A 114 -4.99 -8.01 21.46
C PRO A 114 -4.49 -7.06 20.36
N LEU A 115 -5.03 -7.24 19.15
CA LEU A 115 -4.77 -6.40 17.99
C LEU A 115 -6.06 -5.75 17.51
N GLU A 116 -6.10 -4.42 17.53
CA GLU A 116 -7.16 -3.63 16.89
C GLU A 116 -6.63 -3.04 15.58
N ILE A 117 -7.42 -3.12 14.52
CA ILE A 117 -7.05 -2.52 13.23
C ILE A 117 -8.21 -1.66 12.76
N LEU A 118 -7.95 -0.36 12.66
CA LEU A 118 -8.95 0.62 12.27
C LEU A 118 -9.08 0.68 10.74
N PRO A 119 -10.32 0.68 10.19
CA PRO A 119 -10.53 0.95 8.77
C PRO A 119 -9.98 2.32 8.37
N ALA A 120 -9.40 2.40 7.17
CA ALA A 120 -8.89 3.63 6.59
C ALA A 120 -9.00 3.59 5.06
N MET A 121 -8.96 4.76 4.43
CA MET A 121 -8.96 4.91 2.98
C MET A 121 -7.64 4.40 2.40
N SER A 122 -7.71 3.66 1.30
CA SER A 122 -6.56 3.13 0.58
C SER A 122 -6.27 3.96 -0.67
N PHE A 123 -5.30 3.54 -1.48
CA PHE A 123 -5.08 4.12 -2.81
C PHE A 123 -6.13 3.66 -3.84
N LEU A 124 -6.92 2.61 -3.54
CA LEU A 124 -7.92 2.07 -4.46
C LEU A 124 -9.04 3.07 -4.71
N GLU A 125 -9.49 3.81 -3.70
CA GLU A 125 -10.53 4.82 -3.87
C GLU A 125 -10.09 5.94 -4.86
N PRO A 126 -8.90 6.57 -4.71
CA PRO A 126 -8.34 7.45 -5.73
C PRO A 126 -8.19 6.79 -7.11
N LEU A 127 -7.72 5.53 -7.17
CA LEU A 127 -7.58 4.81 -8.44
C LEU A 127 -8.93 4.69 -9.17
N PHE A 128 -9.98 4.28 -8.46
CA PHE A 128 -11.32 4.16 -9.04
C PHE A 128 -11.85 5.51 -9.51
N ALA A 129 -11.62 6.57 -8.74
CA ALA A 129 -12.02 7.92 -9.11
C ALA A 129 -11.26 8.42 -10.36
N ALA A 130 -9.96 8.18 -10.44
CA ALA A 130 -9.12 8.59 -11.55
C ALA A 130 -9.47 7.87 -12.85
N LEU A 131 -9.88 6.60 -12.76
CA LEU A 131 -10.19 5.75 -13.91
C LEU A 131 -11.69 5.65 -14.23
N GLY A 132 -12.56 6.24 -13.41
CA GLY A 132 -14.01 6.12 -13.56
C GLY A 132 -14.52 4.68 -13.38
N LEU A 133 -13.83 3.88 -12.57
CA LEU A 133 -14.12 2.47 -12.38
C LEU A 133 -15.20 2.25 -11.30
N ASP A 134 -16.06 1.26 -11.55
CA ASP A 134 -16.90 0.65 -10.51
C ASP A 134 -16.42 -0.80 -10.31
N PRO A 135 -15.82 -1.14 -9.16
CA PRO A 135 -15.28 -2.47 -8.89
C PRO A 135 -16.35 -3.57 -8.88
N VAL A 136 -17.65 -3.23 -8.83
CA VAL A 136 -18.76 -4.19 -8.96
C VAL A 136 -18.75 -4.91 -10.31
N ASN A 137 -18.16 -4.30 -11.35
CA ASN A 137 -18.09 -4.88 -12.70
C ASN A 137 -17.05 -6.01 -12.84
N GLY A 138 -16.32 -6.33 -11.77
CA GLY A 138 -15.30 -7.37 -11.77
C GLY A 138 -13.91 -6.75 -11.83
N LEU A 139 -13.12 -7.04 -10.80
CA LEU A 139 -11.77 -6.52 -10.61
C LEU A 139 -10.93 -7.54 -9.82
N SER A 140 -9.70 -7.77 -10.29
CA SER A 140 -8.65 -8.50 -9.57
C SER A 140 -7.60 -7.52 -9.06
N ILE A 141 -7.12 -7.74 -7.83
CA ILE A 141 -6.00 -6.99 -7.26
C ILE A 141 -4.92 -8.00 -6.93
N VAL A 142 -3.74 -7.83 -7.54
CA VAL A 142 -2.63 -8.77 -7.46
C VAL A 142 -1.36 -8.03 -7.03
N ASP A 143 -0.49 -8.72 -6.32
CA ASP A 143 0.85 -8.25 -5.97
C ASP A 143 1.80 -8.54 -7.14
N ALA A 144 2.60 -7.56 -7.58
CA ALA A 144 3.57 -7.75 -8.66
C ALA A 144 4.59 -8.86 -8.36
N MET A 145 4.84 -9.16 -7.08
CA MET A 145 5.75 -10.22 -6.66
C MET A 145 5.10 -11.62 -6.68
N ASP A 146 3.78 -11.72 -6.85
CA ASP A 146 3.06 -12.99 -6.97
C ASP A 146 3.03 -13.45 -8.43
N GLU A 147 4.14 -14.05 -8.89
CA GLU A 147 4.29 -14.51 -10.28
C GLU A 147 3.18 -15.48 -10.70
N GLU A 148 2.68 -16.34 -9.80
CA GLU A 148 1.61 -17.29 -10.12
C GLU A 148 0.28 -16.55 -10.37
N ALA A 149 -0.04 -15.56 -9.54
CA ALA A 149 -1.23 -14.75 -9.71
C ALA A 149 -1.15 -13.83 -10.96
N VAL A 150 0.03 -13.31 -11.28
CA VAL A 150 0.27 -12.49 -12.48
C VAL A 150 0.20 -13.35 -13.75
N ALA A 151 0.78 -14.55 -13.74
CA ALA A 151 0.79 -15.48 -14.86
C ALA A 151 -0.57 -16.16 -15.06
N ALA A 152 -1.51 -16.03 -14.11
CA ALA A 152 -2.86 -16.52 -14.29
C ALA A 152 -3.59 -15.73 -15.39
N SER A 153 -4.34 -16.45 -16.24
CA SER A 153 -5.11 -15.80 -17.29
C SER A 153 -6.13 -14.83 -16.68
N PRO A 154 -6.09 -13.54 -17.04
CA PRO A 154 -6.98 -12.55 -16.46
C PRO A 154 -8.41 -12.82 -16.93
N ALA A 155 -9.37 -12.73 -16.00
CA ALA A 155 -10.79 -12.95 -16.26
C ALA A 155 -11.63 -11.66 -16.14
N GLN A 156 -11.02 -10.58 -15.65
CA GLN A 156 -11.62 -9.30 -15.34
C GLN A 156 -10.50 -8.23 -15.27
N ASP A 157 -10.87 -6.97 -15.10
CA ASP A 157 -9.89 -5.88 -14.99
C ASP A 157 -8.88 -6.19 -13.88
N LEU A 158 -7.63 -5.82 -14.09
CA LEU A 158 -6.52 -6.19 -13.21
C LEU A 158 -5.80 -4.96 -12.68
N ILE A 159 -5.66 -4.87 -11.37
CA ILE A 159 -4.77 -3.94 -10.68
C ILE A 159 -3.56 -4.74 -10.17
N ILE A 160 -2.37 -4.30 -10.53
CA ILE A 160 -1.11 -4.86 -10.05
C ILE A 160 -0.43 -3.82 -9.16
N THR A 161 -0.24 -4.21 -7.91
CA THR A 161 0.33 -3.38 -6.83
C THR A 161 1.81 -3.71 -6.61
N GLN A 162 2.50 -2.95 -5.75
CA GLN A 162 3.89 -3.22 -5.35
C GLN A 162 4.88 -3.23 -6.54
N LEU A 163 4.64 -2.41 -7.56
CA LEU A 163 5.56 -2.29 -8.70
C LEU A 163 6.70 -1.32 -8.34
N TYR A 164 7.64 -1.75 -7.49
CA TYR A 164 8.57 -0.82 -6.84
C TYR A 164 9.92 -0.62 -7.55
N SER A 165 10.24 -1.41 -8.58
CA SER A 165 11.50 -1.26 -9.32
C SER A 165 11.36 -1.53 -10.81
N ARG A 166 12.33 -1.02 -11.56
CA ARG A 166 12.41 -1.26 -13.01
C ARG A 166 12.68 -2.73 -13.32
N GLU A 167 13.51 -3.41 -12.53
CA GLU A 167 13.76 -4.85 -12.69
C GLU A 167 12.45 -5.64 -12.56
N LEU A 168 11.67 -5.37 -11.51
CA LEU A 168 10.37 -6.01 -11.30
C LEU A 168 9.40 -5.68 -12.45
N ALA A 169 9.42 -4.45 -12.96
CA ALA A 169 8.62 -4.07 -14.12
C ALA A 169 9.02 -4.80 -15.40
N SER A 170 10.31 -5.06 -15.61
CA SER A 170 10.79 -5.86 -16.74
C SER A 170 10.30 -7.31 -16.65
N ASP A 171 10.39 -7.92 -15.47
CA ASP A 171 9.93 -9.30 -15.24
C ASP A 171 8.40 -9.40 -15.38
N LEU A 172 7.67 -8.47 -14.75
CA LEU A 172 6.21 -8.37 -14.85
C LEU A 172 5.74 -8.21 -16.30
N LYS A 173 6.40 -7.34 -17.08
CA LYS A 173 6.11 -7.15 -18.50
C LYS A 173 6.21 -8.46 -19.28
N ILE A 174 7.27 -9.23 -19.05
CA ILE A 174 7.50 -10.51 -19.75
C ILE A 174 6.37 -11.49 -19.43
N LEU A 175 5.98 -11.62 -18.16
CA LEU A 175 4.87 -12.48 -17.74
C LEU A 175 3.53 -12.04 -18.36
N LEU A 176 3.24 -10.75 -18.37
CA LEU A 176 2.01 -10.21 -18.97
C LEU A 176 1.95 -10.43 -20.48
N MET A 177 3.09 -10.41 -21.18
CA MET A 177 3.16 -10.67 -22.62
C MET A 177 2.80 -12.11 -23.02
N GLU A 178 2.68 -13.03 -22.05
CA GLU A 178 2.13 -14.37 -22.32
C GLU A 178 0.63 -14.33 -22.62
N HIS A 179 -0.09 -13.34 -22.09
CA HIS A 179 -1.55 -13.19 -22.24
C HIS A 179 -1.96 -11.99 -23.08
N PHE A 180 -1.12 -10.96 -23.13
CA PHE A 180 -1.41 -9.71 -23.83
C PHE A 180 -0.39 -9.45 -24.95
N PRO A 181 -0.79 -8.83 -26.07
CA PRO A 181 0.18 -8.32 -27.02
C PRO A 181 1.04 -7.24 -26.37
N ASP A 182 2.28 -7.10 -26.83
CA ASP A 182 3.20 -6.05 -26.39
C ASP A 182 2.65 -4.62 -26.55
N THR A 183 1.78 -4.44 -27.55
CA THR A 183 1.06 -3.19 -27.86
C THR A 183 -0.23 -2.99 -27.06
N GLN A 184 -0.60 -3.91 -26.17
CA GLN A 184 -1.74 -3.74 -25.26
C GLN A 184 -1.54 -2.44 -24.48
N GLU A 185 -2.53 -1.55 -24.54
CA GLU A 185 -2.53 -0.37 -23.69
C GLU A 185 -2.83 -0.77 -22.25
N VAL A 186 -1.99 -0.29 -21.34
CA VAL A 186 -2.12 -0.41 -19.90
C VAL A 186 -2.09 0.99 -19.30
N ILE A 187 -2.63 1.15 -18.10
CA ILE A 187 -2.62 2.44 -17.40
C ILE A 187 -1.58 2.35 -16.30
N TYR A 188 -0.51 3.12 -16.48
CA TYR A 188 0.51 3.37 -15.49
C TYR A 188 0.02 4.47 -14.54
N LEU A 189 -0.11 4.14 -13.25
CA LEU A 189 -0.51 5.07 -12.21
C LEU A 189 0.65 5.22 -11.23
N HIS A 190 1.05 6.46 -10.98
CA HIS A 190 2.13 6.79 -10.08
C HIS A 190 1.69 7.91 -9.15
N HIS A 191 2.02 7.77 -7.86
CA HIS A 191 1.77 8.80 -6.84
C HIS A 191 0.29 9.24 -6.76
N LEU A 192 -0.64 8.29 -6.89
CA LEU A 192 -2.08 8.57 -6.78
C LEU A 192 -2.41 9.33 -5.49
N ALA A 193 -3.27 10.35 -5.60
CA ALA A 193 -3.64 11.28 -4.54
C ALA A 193 -2.48 12.11 -3.94
N LEU A 194 -1.33 12.18 -4.62
CA LEU A 194 -0.22 13.07 -4.28
C LEU A 194 -0.12 14.25 -5.29
N PRO A 195 0.57 15.35 -4.93
CA PRO A 195 0.69 16.52 -5.80
C PRO A 195 1.33 16.26 -7.18
N ASP A 196 2.16 15.21 -7.28
CA ASP A 196 2.86 14.78 -8.49
C ASP A 196 2.23 13.53 -9.12
N GLU A 197 0.93 13.30 -8.88
CA GLU A 197 0.15 12.22 -9.49
C GLU A 197 0.32 12.18 -11.01
N ARG A 198 0.55 10.96 -11.52
CA ARG A 198 0.59 10.67 -12.96
C ARG A 198 -0.30 9.48 -13.28
N VAL A 199 -1.23 9.68 -14.21
CA VAL A 199 -2.06 8.61 -14.78
C VAL A 199 -1.85 8.63 -16.30
N GLN A 200 -1.20 7.60 -16.82
CA GLN A 200 -0.75 7.56 -18.21
C GLN A 200 -1.11 6.26 -18.88
N ARG A 201 -1.59 6.35 -20.12
CA ARG A 201 -1.74 5.20 -21.00
C ARG A 201 -0.41 4.96 -21.69
N ILE A 202 0.13 3.76 -21.54
CA ILE A 202 1.35 3.32 -22.19
C ILE A 202 1.09 1.94 -22.82
N PRO A 203 1.74 1.60 -23.93
CA PRO A 203 1.75 0.21 -24.38
C PRO A 203 2.58 -0.64 -23.40
N LEU A 204 2.21 -1.90 -23.23
CA LEU A 204 2.84 -2.81 -22.27
C LEU A 204 4.37 -2.91 -22.43
N PHE A 205 4.88 -2.80 -23.67
CA PHE A 205 6.33 -2.83 -23.90
C PHE A 205 7.11 -1.65 -23.29
N GLU A 206 6.45 -0.53 -22.98
CA GLU A 206 7.04 0.66 -22.36
C GLU A 206 7.01 0.62 -20.83
N LEU A 207 6.46 -0.44 -20.23
CA LEU A 207 6.28 -0.52 -18.78
C LEU A 207 7.59 -0.33 -18.01
N ASP A 208 8.67 -0.97 -18.43
CA ASP A 208 9.99 -0.87 -17.81
C ASP A 208 10.85 0.28 -18.35
N TRP A 209 10.29 1.16 -19.19
CA TRP A 209 10.97 2.38 -19.64
C TRP A 209 10.75 3.56 -18.70
N GLN A 210 9.75 3.47 -17.81
CA GLN A 210 9.43 4.52 -16.86
C GLN A 210 10.57 4.67 -15.84
N GLU A 211 11.06 5.90 -15.66
CA GLU A 211 12.21 6.22 -14.78
C GLU A 211 11.77 6.50 -13.34
N ASP A 212 10.48 6.75 -13.14
CA ASP A 212 9.85 7.12 -11.87
C ASP A 212 9.19 5.93 -11.15
N ILE A 213 9.46 4.69 -11.56
CA ILE A 213 8.92 3.50 -10.88
C ILE A 213 9.41 3.46 -9.43
N ASP A 214 8.45 3.30 -8.52
CA ASP A 214 8.69 3.25 -7.09
C ASP A 214 7.55 2.49 -6.36
N HIS A 215 7.66 2.35 -5.03
CA HIS A 215 6.69 1.66 -4.19
C HIS A 215 5.24 2.18 -4.22
N LEU A 216 4.99 3.35 -4.82
CA LEU A 216 3.65 3.94 -5.01
C LEU A 216 3.16 3.83 -6.47
N THR A 217 3.85 3.02 -7.27
CA THR A 217 3.48 2.72 -8.64
C THR A 217 2.51 1.55 -8.70
N THR A 218 1.45 1.71 -9.48
CA THR A 218 0.40 0.72 -9.72
C THR A 218 0.14 0.60 -11.22
N LEU A 219 -0.09 -0.62 -11.69
CA LEU A 219 -0.50 -0.88 -13.06
C LEU A 219 -1.97 -1.29 -13.10
N PHE A 220 -2.73 -0.72 -14.01
CA PHE A 220 -4.08 -1.18 -14.34
C PHE A 220 -4.13 -1.72 -15.76
N ILE A 221 -4.73 -2.90 -15.92
CA ILE A 221 -4.89 -3.57 -17.21
C ILE A 221 -6.38 -3.84 -17.44
N PRO A 222 -7.00 -3.17 -18.41
CA PRO A 222 -8.40 -3.43 -18.73
C PRO A 222 -8.55 -4.80 -19.41
N TYR A 223 -9.57 -5.57 -19.00
CA TYR A 223 -9.85 -6.89 -19.57
C TYR A 223 -10.46 -6.80 -20.97
N THR A 224 -11.28 -5.79 -21.23
CA THR A 224 -12.00 -5.65 -22.51
C THR A 224 -11.60 -4.41 -23.30
N PRO A 225 -11.52 -4.51 -24.64
CA PRO A 225 -11.23 -3.36 -25.53
C PRO A 225 -12.21 -2.18 -25.36
N GLY A 226 -13.43 -2.43 -24.90
CA GLY A 226 -14.48 -1.42 -24.69
C GLY A 226 -14.20 -0.44 -23.54
N PHE A 227 -13.20 -0.70 -22.69
CA PHE A 227 -12.76 0.25 -21.67
C PHE A 227 -12.43 1.62 -22.29
N TRP A 228 -11.86 1.62 -23.50
CA TRP A 228 -11.42 2.84 -24.18
C TRP A 228 -12.53 3.63 -24.88
N GLU A 229 -13.74 3.07 -25.02
CA GLU A 229 -14.87 3.72 -25.70
C GLU A 229 -15.67 4.65 -24.77
N ASN A 230 -15.45 4.57 -23.45
CA ASN A 230 -16.20 5.31 -22.43
C ASN A 230 -15.40 6.43 -21.72
N GLY A 231 -14.19 6.75 -22.20
CA GLY A 231 -13.31 7.79 -21.66
C GLY A 231 -13.45 9.16 -22.33
#